data_AF-A0A6J4XBC7-F1
#
_entry.id   AF-A0A6J4XBC7-F1
#
_cell.length_a   1.000
_cell.length_b   1.000
_cell.length_c   1.000
_cell.angle_alpha   90.00
_cell.angle_beta   90.00
_cell.angle_gamma   90.00
#
_symmetry.space_group_name_H-M   'P 1'
#
loop_
_entity.id
_entity.type
_entity.pdbx_description
1 polymer ?
#
loop_
_entity_poly.entity_id
_entity_poly.type
_entity_poly.pdbx_seq_one_letter_code
_entity_poly.pdbx_strand_id
1 'polypeptide(L)'
;MKIVLDSNVLVSGLLTPFGPSGEVVRMVSAGELILYIDARILSEYQEVLHRPKFKFNKDHISILLDFIKLHGQFISSLPLKNRLPDPDDEPFLEVAIAGKVRSLITGNIVHYPLSSREGIKISSPSEFLEFFRKQYRTTEQGA
;
A
#
# COMPACT_ATOMS: atom_id res chain seq x y z
N MET A 1 9.63 7.87 0.46
CA MET A 1 9.97 6.42 0.65
C MET A 1 9.08 5.55 -0.22
N LYS A 2 9.54 4.40 -0.73
CA LYS A 2 8.79 3.53 -1.66
C LYS A 2 8.00 2.46 -0.91
N ILE A 3 6.71 2.31 -1.21
CA ILE A 3 5.82 1.34 -0.55
C ILE A 3 4.87 0.67 -1.55
N VAL A 4 4.31 -0.47 -1.15
CA VAL A 4 3.05 -1.00 -1.72
C VAL A 4 1.96 -0.82 -0.66
N LEU A 5 0.77 -0.42 -1.08
CA LEU A 5 -0.38 -0.21 -0.20
C LEU A 5 -1.48 -1.20 -0.57
N ASP A 6 -2.00 -1.93 0.42
CA ASP A 6 -3.14 -2.83 0.23
C ASP A 6 -4.45 -2.03 0.06
N SER A 7 -5.40 -2.58 -0.70
CA SER A 7 -6.73 -1.99 -0.92
C SER A 7 -7.50 -1.80 0.40
N ASN A 8 -7.35 -2.70 1.38
CA ASN A 8 -8.01 -2.57 2.68
C ASN A 8 -7.52 -1.34 3.47
N VAL A 9 -6.24 -0.98 3.35
CA VAL A 9 -5.65 0.18 4.00
C VAL A 9 -6.09 1.44 3.29
N LEU A 10 -6.13 1.43 1.95
CA LEU A 10 -6.66 2.55 1.17
C LEU A 10 -8.11 2.86 1.55
N VAL A 11 -8.99 1.84 1.56
CA VAL A 11 -10.39 2.00 1.99
C VAL A 11 -10.48 2.50 3.43
N SER A 12 -9.76 1.86 4.35
CA SER A 12 -9.76 2.27 5.75
C SER A 12 -9.31 3.71 5.89
N GLY A 13 -8.29 4.16 5.16
CA GLY A 13 -7.79 5.52 5.23
C GLY A 13 -8.77 6.56 4.70
N LEU A 14 -9.60 6.20 3.73
CA LEU A 14 -10.67 7.06 3.22
C LEU A 14 -11.88 7.12 4.17
N LEU A 15 -12.20 6.02 4.87
CA LEU A 15 -13.31 5.98 5.84
C LEU A 15 -12.94 6.62 7.18
N THR A 16 -11.72 6.37 7.67
CA THR A 16 -11.22 6.88 8.95
C THR A 16 -9.95 7.71 8.74
N PRO A 17 -10.09 8.93 8.17
CA PRO A 17 -8.93 9.74 7.79
C PRO A 17 -8.00 10.03 8.97
N PHE A 18 -8.52 10.26 10.17
CA PHE A 18 -7.67 10.56 11.33
C PHE A 18 -7.04 9.33 12.00
N GLY A 19 -7.27 8.12 11.49
CA GLY A 19 -6.63 6.90 11.95
C GLY A 19 -5.29 6.60 11.26
N PRO A 20 -4.59 5.51 11.67
CA PRO A 20 -3.31 5.11 11.10
C PRO A 20 -3.33 4.94 9.58
N SER A 21 -4.34 4.26 9.03
CA SER A 21 -4.51 4.09 7.58
C SER A 21 -4.67 5.44 6.86
N GLY A 22 -5.41 6.36 7.45
CA GLY A 22 -5.65 7.69 6.86
C GLY A 22 -4.42 8.58 6.93
N GLU A 23 -3.56 8.42 7.94
CA GLU A 23 -2.23 9.06 7.96
C GLU A 23 -1.35 8.55 6.83
N VAL A 24 -1.28 7.22 6.60
CA VAL A 24 -0.54 6.65 5.47
C VAL A 24 -1.04 7.20 4.14
N VAL A 25 -2.37 7.29 3.94
CA VAL A 25 -2.95 7.86 2.71
C VAL A 25 -2.58 9.34 2.55
N ARG A 26 -2.62 10.14 3.63
CA ARG A 26 -2.18 11.55 3.57
C ARG A 26 -0.70 11.68 3.20
N MET A 27 0.16 10.83 3.75
CA MET A 27 1.60 10.84 3.43
C MET A 27 1.86 10.49 1.96
N VAL A 28 1.03 9.63 1.35
CA VAL A 28 1.06 9.40 -0.11
C VAL A 28 0.66 10.66 -0.85
N SER A 29 -0.44 11.31 -0.47
CA SER A 29 -0.90 12.55 -1.10
C SER A 29 0.09 13.71 -0.95
N ALA A 30 0.85 13.76 0.15
CA ALA A 30 1.90 14.74 0.40
C ALA A 30 3.22 14.44 -0.34
N GLY A 31 3.34 13.30 -1.03
CA GLY A 31 4.56 12.88 -1.73
C GLY A 31 5.66 12.33 -0.82
N GLU A 32 5.40 12.18 0.47
CA GLU A 32 6.34 11.56 1.42
C GLU A 32 6.49 10.05 1.14
N LEU A 33 5.42 9.43 0.66
CA LEU A 33 5.36 8.03 0.23
C LEU A 33 5.04 7.94 -1.25
N ILE A 34 5.80 7.11 -1.96
CA ILE A 34 5.60 6.82 -3.39
C ILE A 34 5.01 5.42 -3.49
N LEU A 35 3.81 5.33 -4.07
CA LEU A 35 3.16 4.05 -4.32
C LEU A 35 3.81 3.33 -5.49
N TYR A 36 4.17 2.08 -5.28
CA TYR A 36 4.54 1.15 -6.33
C TYR A 36 3.34 0.27 -6.63
N ILE A 37 2.93 0.22 -7.89
CA ILE A 37 1.71 -0.46 -8.33
C ILE A 37 1.92 -1.16 -9.67
N ASP A 38 0.98 -2.00 -10.06
CA ASP A 38 0.81 -2.44 -11.43
C ASP A 38 -0.67 -2.31 -11.85
N ALA A 39 -1.00 -2.78 -13.06
CA ALA A 39 -2.37 -2.73 -13.56
C ALA A 39 -3.36 -3.59 -12.74
N ARG A 40 -2.89 -4.67 -12.09
CA ARG A 40 -3.72 -5.56 -11.28
C ARG A 40 -4.11 -4.89 -9.97
N ILE A 41 -3.16 -4.27 -9.28
CA ILE A 41 -3.42 -3.49 -8.06
C ILE A 41 -4.34 -2.31 -8.34
N LEU A 42 -4.14 -1.61 -9.46
CA LEU A 42 -5.03 -0.51 -9.83
C LEU A 42 -6.46 -0.98 -10.12
N SER A 43 -6.60 -2.15 -10.75
CA SER A 43 -7.92 -2.77 -11.01
C SER A 43 -8.61 -3.17 -9.71
N GLU A 44 -7.86 -3.74 -8.77
CA GLU A 44 -8.34 -4.07 -7.42
C GLU A 44 -8.82 -2.81 -6.68
N TYR A 45 -8.05 -1.71 -6.70
CA TYR A 45 -8.51 -0.44 -6.13
C TYR A 45 -9.81 0.04 -6.76
N GLN A 46 -9.89 -0.01 -8.09
CA GLN A 46 -11.11 0.39 -8.79
C GLN A 46 -12.30 -0.46 -8.35
N GLU A 47 -12.18 -1.78 -8.31
CA GLU A 47 -13.26 -2.66 -7.89
C GLU A 47 -13.67 -2.37 -6.44
N VAL A 48 -12.70 -2.36 -5.52
CA VAL A 48 -12.94 -2.23 -4.09
C VAL A 48 -13.59 -0.90 -3.75
N LEU A 49 -13.11 0.20 -4.32
CA LEU A 49 -13.64 1.54 -4.03
C LEU A 49 -15.08 1.71 -4.55
N HIS A 50 -15.45 0.99 -5.61
CA HIS A 50 -16.81 1.02 -6.16
C HIS A 50 -17.80 0.11 -5.43
N ARG A 51 -17.37 -0.68 -4.43
CA ARG A 51 -18.27 -1.56 -3.67
C ARG A 51 -19.34 -0.72 -2.95
N PRO A 52 -20.65 -0.98 -3.17
CA PRO A 52 -21.74 -0.13 -2.65
C PRO A 52 -21.74 0.06 -1.13
N LYS A 53 -21.21 -0.91 -0.39
CA LYS A 53 -21.13 -0.86 1.08
C LYS A 53 -20.34 0.34 1.63
N PHE A 54 -19.38 0.85 0.85
CA PHE A 54 -18.54 1.99 1.28
C PHE A 54 -19.16 3.35 0.95
N LYS A 55 -20.11 3.41 0.01
CA LYS A 55 -20.85 4.63 -0.36
C LYS A 55 -19.95 5.83 -0.74
N PHE A 56 -18.78 5.57 -1.30
CA PHE A 56 -17.91 6.63 -1.80
C PHE A 56 -18.52 7.34 -3.02
N ASN A 57 -18.22 8.64 -3.16
CA ASN A 57 -18.63 9.42 -4.32
C ASN A 57 -17.78 8.98 -5.54
N LYS A 58 -18.43 8.70 -6.68
CA LYS A 58 -17.78 8.18 -7.90
C LYS A 58 -16.77 9.17 -8.50
N ASP A 59 -17.06 10.46 -8.47
CA ASP A 59 -16.16 11.50 -8.99
C ASP A 59 -14.89 11.56 -8.13
N HIS A 60 -15.03 11.45 -6.80
CA HIS A 60 -13.88 11.38 -5.89
C HIS A 60 -13.05 10.11 -6.10
N ILE A 61 -13.69 8.97 -6.40
CA ILE A 61 -12.96 7.74 -6.76
C ILE A 61 -12.14 7.97 -8.04
N SER A 62 -12.74 8.56 -9.08
CA SER A 62 -12.04 8.83 -10.34
C SER A 62 -10.83 9.74 -10.11
N ILE A 63 -11.00 10.84 -9.39
CA ILE A 63 -9.92 11.79 -9.07
C ILE A 63 -8.79 11.09 -8.32
N LEU A 64 -9.11 10.26 -7.33
CA LEU A 64 -8.11 9.50 -6.58
C LEU A 64 -7.35 8.49 -7.46
N LEU A 65 -8.07 7.73 -8.29
CA LEU A 65 -7.43 6.76 -9.18
C LEU A 65 -6.54 7.44 -10.21
N ASP A 66 -6.95 8.60 -10.75
CA ASP A 66 -6.14 9.36 -11.69
C ASP A 66 -4.91 9.98 -11.01
N PHE A 67 -5.05 10.45 -9.76
CA PHE A 67 -3.90 10.84 -8.94
C PHE A 67 -2.92 9.67 -8.75
N ILE A 68 -3.41 8.48 -8.40
CA ILE A 68 -2.57 7.29 -8.22
C ILE A 68 -1.88 6.88 -9.53
N LYS A 69 -2.57 6.95 -10.67
CA LYS A 69 -1.97 6.67 -11.98
C LYS A 69 -0.87 7.66 -12.34
N LEU A 70 -1.06 8.93 -12.02
CA LEU A 70 -0.13 10.00 -12.38
C LEU A 70 1.12 10.01 -11.48
N HIS A 71 0.95 9.75 -10.19
CA HIS A 71 2.02 9.86 -9.19
C HIS A 71 2.58 8.51 -8.71
N GLY A 72 1.89 7.41 -8.99
CA GLY A 72 2.35 6.06 -8.70
C GLY A 72 3.42 5.60 -9.69
N GLN A 73 4.31 4.74 -9.22
CA GLN A 73 5.31 4.10 -10.05
C GLN A 73 4.80 2.72 -10.50
N PHE A 74 4.64 2.55 -11.81
CA PHE A 74 4.31 1.24 -12.38
C PHE A 74 5.52 0.32 -12.39
N ILE A 75 5.34 -0.89 -11.86
CA ILE A 75 6.36 -1.92 -11.75
C ILE A 75 5.89 -3.16 -12.48
N SER A 76 6.74 -3.72 -13.33
CA SER A 76 6.54 -5.04 -13.90
C SER A 76 7.09 -6.08 -12.92
N SER A 77 6.24 -7.00 -12.49
CA SER A 77 6.61 -8.09 -11.58
C SER A 77 6.43 -9.45 -12.26
N LEU A 78 7.18 -10.44 -11.76
CA LEU A 78 6.99 -11.84 -12.12
C LEU A 78 6.08 -12.52 -11.10
N PRO A 79 5.34 -13.58 -11.50
CA PRO A 79 4.58 -14.38 -10.56
C PRO A 79 5.43 -14.93 -9.42
N LEU A 80 4.85 -15.05 -8.22
CA LEU A 80 5.52 -15.71 -7.10
C LEU A 80 5.85 -17.18 -7.43
N LYS A 81 6.97 -17.66 -6.87
CA LYS A 81 7.34 -19.09 -6.98
C LYS A 81 6.39 -20.00 -6.23
N ASN A 82 5.90 -19.53 -5.09
CA ASN A 82 4.95 -20.24 -4.23
C ASN A 82 3.70 -19.39 -4.06
N ARG A 83 2.54 -20.03 -4.11
CA ARG A 83 1.25 -19.36 -3.90
C ARG A 83 1.13 -18.81 -2.48
N LEU A 84 0.41 -17.69 -2.34
CA LEU A 84 -0.03 -17.21 -1.03
C LEU A 84 -1.26 -17.98 -0.54
N PRO A 85 -1.56 -17.95 0.76
CA PRO A 85 -2.83 -18.45 1.30
C PRO A 85 -4.04 -17.78 0.64
N ASP A 86 -3.90 -16.49 0.32
CA ASP A 86 -4.86 -15.71 -0.44
C ASP A 86 -4.24 -15.30 -1.79
N PRO A 87 -4.71 -15.87 -2.92
CA PRO A 87 -4.20 -15.55 -4.25
C PRO A 87 -4.39 -14.08 -4.66
N ASP A 88 -5.40 -13.39 -4.10
CA ASP A 88 -5.69 -11.99 -4.45
C ASP A 88 -4.65 -11.01 -3.88
N ASP A 89 -3.87 -11.46 -2.89
CA ASP A 89 -2.74 -10.72 -2.31
C ASP A 89 -1.42 -10.86 -3.08
N GLU A 90 -1.34 -11.82 -4.02
CA GLU A 90 -0.11 -12.10 -4.79
C GLU A 90 0.39 -10.87 -5.56
N PRO A 91 -0.45 -10.12 -6.29
CA PRO A 91 0.00 -8.93 -7.04
C PRO A 91 0.69 -7.89 -6.14
N PHE A 92 0.19 -7.69 -4.91
CA PHE A 92 0.79 -6.73 -3.97
C PHE A 92 2.18 -7.17 -3.54
N LEU A 93 2.35 -8.45 -3.20
CA LEU A 93 3.65 -8.96 -2.80
C LEU A 93 4.65 -9.01 -3.97
N GLU A 94 4.20 -9.42 -5.16
CA GLU A 94 5.02 -9.45 -6.36
C GLU A 94 5.57 -8.08 -6.73
N VAL A 95 4.71 -7.05 -6.71
CA VAL A 95 5.12 -5.66 -6.96
C VAL A 95 6.07 -5.17 -5.86
N ALA A 96 5.82 -5.55 -4.61
CA ALA A 96 6.69 -5.19 -3.50
C ALA A 96 8.11 -5.77 -3.67
N ILE A 97 8.21 -7.05 -4.05
CA ILE A 97 9.47 -7.76 -4.30
C ILE A 97 10.19 -7.16 -5.51
N ALA A 98 9.52 -7.08 -6.66
CA ALA A 98 10.11 -6.54 -7.90
C ALA A 98 10.56 -5.08 -7.74
N GLY A 99 9.76 -4.30 -7.03
CA GLY A 99 10.00 -2.90 -6.72
C GLY A 99 11.06 -2.65 -5.65
N LYS A 100 11.47 -3.69 -4.92
CA LYS A 100 12.34 -3.61 -3.72
C LYS A 100 11.83 -2.53 -2.75
N VAL A 101 10.53 -2.51 -2.52
CA VAL A 101 9.90 -1.49 -1.66
C VAL A 101 10.34 -1.68 -0.21
N ARG A 102 10.26 -0.61 0.57
CA ARG A 102 10.65 -0.68 1.98
C ARG A 102 9.59 -1.36 2.84
N SER A 103 8.33 -1.28 2.45
CA SER A 103 7.22 -1.94 3.12
C SER A 103 6.05 -2.18 2.19
N LEU A 104 5.39 -3.33 2.34
CA LEU A 104 3.99 -3.53 1.97
C LEU A 104 3.15 -3.26 3.21
N ILE A 105 2.18 -2.36 3.10
CA ILE A 105 1.32 -1.94 4.20
C ILE A 105 -0.06 -2.58 4.03
N THR A 106 -0.48 -3.40 4.99
CA THR A 106 -1.71 -4.20 4.93
C THR A 106 -2.36 -4.34 6.30
N GLY A 107 -3.70 -4.38 6.35
CA GLY A 107 -4.45 -4.79 7.52
C GLY A 107 -4.44 -6.31 7.77
N ASN A 108 -4.06 -7.11 6.77
CA ASN A 108 -4.17 -8.57 6.78
C ASN A 108 -2.79 -9.25 6.75
N ILE A 109 -1.94 -8.96 7.73
CA ILE A 109 -0.54 -9.46 7.77
C ILE A 109 -0.46 -10.99 7.63
N VAL A 110 -1.45 -11.72 8.14
CA VAL A 110 -1.51 -13.19 8.11
C VAL A 110 -1.60 -13.76 6.69
N HIS A 111 -2.03 -12.97 5.70
CA HIS A 111 -2.06 -13.38 4.30
C HIS A 111 -0.66 -13.44 3.66
N TYR A 112 0.36 -12.91 4.34
CA TYR A 112 1.73 -12.84 3.85
C TYR A 112 2.67 -13.64 4.77
N PRO A 113 2.78 -14.98 4.64
CA PRO A 113 3.68 -15.80 5.44
C PRO A 113 5.15 -15.39 5.28
N LEU A 114 5.95 -15.52 6.35
CA LEU A 114 7.37 -15.14 6.35
C LEU A 114 8.18 -15.80 5.21
N SER A 115 7.86 -17.05 4.88
CA SER A 115 8.51 -17.82 3.80
C SER A 115 8.34 -17.20 2.42
N SER A 116 7.30 -16.41 2.19
CA SER A 116 6.96 -15.84 0.88
C SER A 116 7.47 -14.41 0.70
N ARG A 117 7.88 -13.73 1.79
CA ARG A 117 8.14 -12.27 1.78
C ARG A 117 9.39 -11.86 1.00
N GLU A 118 10.33 -12.77 0.74
CA GLU A 118 11.60 -12.49 0.03
C GLU A 118 12.34 -11.22 0.54
N GLY A 119 12.32 -10.99 1.86
CA GLY A 119 12.96 -9.82 2.49
C GLY A 119 12.11 -8.55 2.53
N ILE A 120 10.90 -8.56 1.96
CA ILE A 120 9.94 -7.46 2.07
C ILE A 120 9.37 -7.39 3.49
N LYS A 121 9.41 -6.18 4.06
CA LYS A 121 8.73 -5.89 5.32
C LYS A 121 7.23 -5.78 5.07
N ILE A 122 6.46 -6.59 5.78
CA ILE A 122 5.00 -6.49 5.83
C ILE A 122 4.65 -5.80 7.15
N SER A 123 3.80 -4.79 7.11
CA SER A 123 3.45 -4.01 8.31
C SER A 123 2.00 -3.58 8.30
N SER A 124 1.39 -3.55 9.48
CA SER A 124 0.16 -2.80 9.69
C SER A 124 0.42 -1.30 9.53
N PRO A 125 -0.63 -0.49 9.30
CA PRO A 125 -0.48 0.96 9.23
C PRO A 125 0.19 1.55 10.48
N SER A 126 -0.20 1.10 11.68
CA SER A 126 0.39 1.58 12.94
C SER A 126 1.87 1.24 13.06
N GLU A 127 2.25 -0.03 12.80
CA GLU A 127 3.65 -0.46 12.84
C GLU A 127 4.51 0.28 11.81
N PHE A 128 3.95 0.55 10.64
CA PHE A 128 4.61 1.32 9.60
C PHE A 128 4.88 2.75 10.05
N LEU A 129 3.90 3.43 10.63
CA LEU A 129 4.05 4.82 11.11
C LEU A 129 5.08 4.92 12.24
N GLU A 130 5.07 3.99 13.19
CA GLU A 130 6.09 3.93 14.23
C GLU A 130 7.49 3.76 13.65
N PHE A 131 7.63 2.86 12.68
CA PHE A 131 8.88 2.64 11.97
C PHE A 131 9.35 3.90 11.23
N PHE A 132 8.44 4.56 10.52
CA PHE A 132 8.73 5.79 9.77
C PHE A 132 9.21 6.89 10.71
N ARG A 133 8.49 7.18 11.80
CA ARG A 133 8.85 8.22 12.78
C ARG A 133 10.21 7.98 13.43
N LYS A 134 10.56 6.72 13.72
CA LYS A 134 11.88 6.37 14.27
C LYS A 134 13.02 6.67 13.29
N GLN A 135 12.82 6.42 11.99
CA GLN A 135 13.84 6.70 10.96
C GLN A 135 14.16 8.19 10.85
N TYR A 136 13.14 9.06 10.96
CA TYR A 136 13.32 10.52 10.89
C TYR A 136 13.99 11.11 12.15
N ARG A 137 13.66 10.59 13.34
CA ARG A 137 14.34 11.02 14.57
C ARG A 137 15.84 10.72 14.57
N THR A 138 16.25 9.62 13.95
CA THR A 138 17.68 9.27 13.83
C THR A 138 18.42 10.14 12.81
N THR A 139 17.72 10.71 11.82
CA THR A 139 18.34 11.60 10.82
C THR A 139 18.53 13.02 11.34
N GLU A 140 17.68 13.50 12.27
CA GLU A 140 17.82 14.82 12.91
C GLU A 140 18.81 14.85 14.08
N GLN A 141 19.10 13.71 14.73
CA GLN A 141 20.07 13.63 15.82
C GLN A 141 21.51 13.31 15.37
N GLY A 142 21.71 13.13 14.06
CA GLY A 142 23.02 12.85 13.45
C GLY A 142 23.51 13.94 12.49
N ALA A 143 22.86 15.12 12.49
CA ALA A 143 23.22 16.29 11.69
C ALA A 143 23.79 17.40 12.57
#